data_AF-A0A969NVK7-F1
#
_entry.id   AF-A0A969NVK7-F1
#
_cell.length_a   1.000
_cell.length_b   1.000
_cell.length_c   1.000
_cell.angle_alpha   90.00
_cell.angle_beta   90.00
_cell.angle_gamma   90.00
#
_symmetry.space_group_name_H-M   'P 1'
#
loop_
_entity.id
_entity.type
_entity.pdbx_description
1 polymer ?
#
loop_
_entity_poly.entity_id
_entity_poly.type
_entity_poly.pdbx_seq_one_letter_code
_entity_poly.pdbx_strand_id
1 'polypeptide(L)' 'MTGSYAVSWLPWIFIPLITYILPFPVFALLFLWIEKEGTEKEVESSQQIINRQTKQ' A
#
# COMPACT_ATOMS: atom_id res chain seq x y z
N MET A 1 -8.89 11.88 -30.12
CA MET A 1 -7.91 11.25 -31.03
C MET A 1 -8.25 9.77 -31.14
N THR A 2 -8.74 9.31 -32.28
CA THR A 2 -9.15 7.90 -32.49
C THR A 2 -8.07 7.17 -33.27
N GLY A 3 -7.53 6.09 -32.71
CA GLY A 3 -6.51 5.27 -33.39
C GLY A 3 -7.11 4.30 -34.40
N SER A 4 -6.43 4.11 -35.53
CA SER A 4 -6.76 3.10 -36.56
C SER A 4 -6.24 1.71 -36.18
N TYR A 5 -6.52 1.26 -34.96
CA TYR A 5 -6.19 -0.07 -34.45
C TYR A 5 -7.41 -0.65 -33.72
N ALA A 6 -7.48 -1.98 -33.61
CA ALA A 6 -8.59 -2.66 -32.94
C ALA A 6 -8.71 -2.23 -31.48
N VAL A 7 -9.95 -2.01 -31.01
CA VAL A 7 -10.28 -1.57 -29.64
C VAL A 7 -9.64 -0.22 -29.28
N SER A 8 -9.72 0.75 -30.17
CA SER A 8 -9.18 2.11 -29.99
C SER A 8 -9.85 2.94 -28.87
N TRP A 9 -10.93 2.43 -28.27
CA TRP A 9 -11.53 3.00 -27.05
C TRP A 9 -10.82 2.54 -25.76
N LEU A 10 -9.98 1.49 -25.82
CA LEU A 10 -9.31 0.94 -24.65
C LEU A 10 -8.43 1.96 -23.92
N PRO A 11 -7.55 2.74 -24.58
CA PRO A 11 -6.72 3.72 -23.86
C PRO A 11 -7.54 4.78 -23.15
N TRP A 12 -8.73 5.11 -23.68
CA TRP A 12 -9.59 6.12 -23.09
C TRP A 12 -10.10 5.73 -21.70
N ILE A 13 -10.31 4.43 -21.44
CA ILE A 13 -10.65 3.92 -20.10
C ILE A 13 -9.43 3.43 -19.32
N PHE A 14 -8.47 2.81 -20.00
CA PHE A 14 -7.34 2.13 -19.36
C PHE A 14 -6.32 3.12 -18.80
N ILE A 15 -6.10 4.25 -19.49
CA ILE A 15 -5.23 5.32 -19.00
C ILE A 15 -5.78 5.88 -17.69
N PRO A 16 -7.01 6.43 -17.60
CA PRO A 16 -7.49 6.96 -16.34
C PRO A 16 -7.63 5.90 -15.25
N LEU A 17 -7.99 4.67 -15.60
CA LEU A 17 -8.06 3.57 -14.65
C LEU A 17 -6.70 3.30 -14.00
N ILE A 18 -5.62 3.18 -14.78
CA ILE A 18 -4.30 2.85 -14.24
C ILE A 18 -3.61 4.06 -13.62
N THR A 19 -3.73 5.25 -14.22
CA THR A 19 -2.97 6.42 -13.78
C THR A 19 -3.63 7.17 -12.64
N TYR A 20 -4.96 7.11 -12.52
CA TYR A 20 -5.70 7.88 -11.51
C TYR A 20 -6.51 7.01 -10.57
N ILE A 21 -7.16 5.93 -11.02
CA ILE A 21 -8.03 5.13 -10.14
C ILE A 21 -7.21 4.12 -9.34
N LEU A 22 -6.38 3.32 -10.00
CA LEU A 22 -5.59 2.24 -9.41
C LEU A 22 -4.52 2.68 -8.40
N PRO A 23 -3.84 3.85 -8.49
CA PRO A 23 -2.88 4.25 -7.47
C PRO A 23 -3.51 4.41 -6.08
N PHE A 24 -4.78 4.86 -5.98
CA PHE A 24 -5.39 5.08 -4.67
C PHE A 24 -5.57 3.77 -3.86
N PRO A 25 -6.20 2.70 -4.39
CA PRO A 25 -6.27 1.42 -3.70
C PRO A 25 -4.90 0.79 -3.45
N VAL A 26 -3.96 0.93 -4.40
CA VAL A 26 -2.60 0.37 -4.23
C VAL A 26 -1.88 1.03 -3.07
N PHE A 27 -1.88 2.36 -2.99
CA PHE A 27 -1.26 3.06 -1.87
C PHE A 27 -1.99 2.81 -0.55
N ALA A 28 -3.32 2.67 -0.55
CA ALA A 28 -4.07 2.33 0.65
C ALA A 28 -3.69 0.94 1.20
N LEU A 29 -3.56 -0.06 0.32
CA LEU A 29 -3.12 -1.40 0.70
C LEU A 29 -1.67 -1.41 1.20
N LEU A 30 -0.77 -0.71 0.51
CA LEU A 30 0.62 -0.57 0.94
C LEU A 30 0.73 0.13 2.30
N PHE A 31 -0.06 1.19 2.51
CA PHE A 31 -0.09 1.93 3.77
C PHE A 31 -0.52 1.03 4.93
N LEU A 32 -1.63 0.30 4.78
CA LEU A 32 -2.10 -0.65 5.78
C LEU A 32 -1.07 -1.75 6.07
N TRP A 33 -0.38 -2.23 5.03
CA TRP A 33 0.64 -3.26 5.19
C TRP A 33 1.86 -2.76 5.96
N ILE A 34 2.35 -1.55 5.65
CA ILE A 34 3.49 -0.94 6.34
C ILE A 34 3.16 -0.62 7.80
N GLU A 35 2.00 -0.02 8.08
CA GLU A 35 1.57 0.28 9.46
C GLU A 35 1.45 -0.97 10.31
N LYS A 36 0.96 -2.07 9.72
CA LYS A 36 0.88 -3.37 10.41
C LYS A 36 2.26 -3.83 10.87
N GLU A 37 3.26 -3.81 9.99
CA GLU A 37 4.62 -4.23 10.33
C GLU A 37 5.34 -3.26 11.29
N GLY A 38 5.10 -1.96 11.17
CA GLY A 38 5.66 -0.95 12.06
C GLY A 38 5.14 -1.14 13.49
N THR A 39 3.83 -1.32 13.63
CA THR A 39 3.16 -1.53 14.92
C THR A 39 3.65 -2.81 15.60
N GLU A 40 3.78 -3.92 14.86
CA GLU A 40 4.26 -5.20 15.41
C GLU A 40 5.69 -5.06 15.99
N LYS A 41 6.58 -4.34 15.29
CA LYS A 41 7.98 -4.13 15.73
C LYS A 41 8.09 -3.20 16.95
N GLU A 42 7.23 -2.19 17.06
CA GLU A 42 7.19 -1.28 18.21
C GLU A 42 6.74 -2.00 19.50
N VAL A 43 5.71 -2.85 19.38
CA VAL A 43 5.19 -3.64 20.51
C VAL A 43 6.23 -4.63 21.02
N GLU A 44 6.97 -5.30 20.12
CA GLU A 44 8.04 -6.23 20.52
C GLU A 44 9.19 -5.52 21.27
N SER A 45 9.64 -4.37 20.77
CA SER A 45 10.68 -3.56 21.41
C SER A 45 10.27 -3.11 22.82
N SER A 46 9.03 -2.63 22.97
CA SER A 46 8.50 -2.17 24.25
C SER A 46 8.39 -3.31 25.27
N GLN A 47 7.92 -4.48 24.84
CA GLN A 47 7.84 -5.67 25.69
C GLN A 47 9.23 -6.20 26.09
N GLN A 48 10.22 -6.10 25.20
CA GLN A 48 11.58 -6.50 25.51
C GLN A 48 12.22 -5.59 26.57
N ILE A 49 11.93 -4.29 26.53
CA ILE A 49 12.41 -3.32 27.54
C ILE A 49 11.75 -3.62 28.89
N ILE A 50 10.43 -3.81 28.94
CA ILE A 50 9.70 -4.12 30.19
C ILE A 50 10.21 -5.41 30.81
N ASN A 51 10.37 -6.48 30.00
CA ASN A 51 10.90 -7.77 30.48
C ASN A 51 12.34 -7.68 31.00
N ARG A 52 13.15 -6.76 30.49
CA ARG A 52 14.50 -6.51 31.04
C ARG A 52 14.45 -5.75 32.37
N GLN A 53 13.49 -4.86 32.55
CA GLN A 53 13.31 -4.09 33.79
C GLN A 53 12.73 -4.94 34.93
N THR A 54 11.88 -5.93 34.63
CA THR A 54 11.27 -6.81 35.65
C THR A 54 12.17 -7.97 36.09
N LYS A 55 13.25 -8.24 35.35
CA LYS A 55 14.20 -9.34 35.64
C LYS A 55 15.49 -8.89 36.34
N GLN A 56 15.65 -7.59 36.57
CA GLN A 56 16.67 -7.03 37.47
C GLN A 56 16.07 -6.70 38.82
#